data_AF-D4H2A3-F1
#
_entry.id   AF-D4H2A3-F1
#
_cell.length_a   1.000
_cell.length_b   1.000
_cell.length_c   1.000
_cell.angle_alpha   90.00
_cell.angle_beta   90.00
_cell.angle_gamma   90.00
#
_symmetry.space_group_name_H-M   'P 1'
#
loop_
_entity.id
_entity.type
_entity.pdbx_description
1 polymer ?
#
loop_
_entity_poly.entity_id
_entity_poly.type
_entity_poly.pdbx_seq_one_letter_code
_entity_poly.pdbx_strand_id
1 'polypeptide(L)' 'MPKKSLPPLQKKRRYAKYAMAGAMGVLVYTGMQRGRTSRSLHIAAGTALVGLSVYHTLLYKNRS' A
#
# COMPACT_ATOMS: atom_id res chain seq x y z
N MET A 1 -29.07 -13.23 4.71
CA MET A 1 -27.70 -13.52 5.18
C MET A 1 -27.19 -12.31 5.97
N PRO A 2 -26.86 -12.43 7.27
CA PRO A 2 -26.33 -11.29 8.01
C PRO A 2 -24.99 -10.85 7.37
N LYS A 3 -24.87 -9.57 7.00
CA LYS A 3 -23.59 -8.97 6.58
C LYS A 3 -22.62 -9.09 7.75
N LYS A 4 -21.76 -10.12 7.75
CA LYS A 4 -20.64 -10.20 8.71
C LYS A 4 -19.74 -8.98 8.48
N SER A 5 -19.87 -7.99 9.35
CA SER A 5 -19.02 -6.81 9.36
C SER A 5 -17.61 -7.25 9.74
N LEU A 6 -16.64 -6.94 8.89
CA LEU A 6 -15.24 -7.24 9.16
C LEU A 6 -14.81 -6.55 10.47
N PRO A 7 -14.12 -7.26 11.39
CA PRO A 7 -13.52 -6.65 12.56
C PRO A 7 -12.66 -5.43 12.18
N PRO A 8 -12.53 -4.41 13.04
CA PRO A 8 -11.85 -3.15 12.72
C PRO A 8 -10.41 -3.36 12.22
N LEU A 9 -9.69 -4.37 12.75
CA LEU A 9 -8.36 -4.75 12.29
C LEU A 9 -8.36 -5.32 10.86
N GLN A 10 -9.35 -6.13 10.50
CA GLN A 10 -9.50 -6.68 9.15
C GLN A 10 -9.85 -5.59 8.14
N LYS A 11 -10.66 -4.59 8.54
CA LYS A 11 -10.90 -3.40 7.71
C LYS A 11 -9.60 -2.64 7.45
N LYS A 12 -8.82 -2.32 8.50
CA LYS A 12 -7.52 -1.61 8.37
C LYS A 12 -6.54 -2.35 7.46
N ARG A 13 -6.42 -3.68 7.60
CA ARG A 13 -5.59 -4.51 6.71
C ARG A 13 -6.05 -4.42 5.26
N ARG A 14 -7.36 -4.49 5.01
CA ARG A 14 -7.92 -4.40 3.66
C ARG A 14 -7.64 -3.04 3.03
N TYR A 15 -7.79 -1.95 3.78
CA TYR A 15 -7.40 -0.61 3.32
C TYR A 15 -5.90 -0.50 3.04
N ALA A 16 -5.04 -1.00 3.94
CA ALA A 16 -3.60 -1.01 3.73
C ALA A 16 -3.22 -1.83 2.47
N LYS A 17 -3.90 -2.94 2.21
CA LYS A 17 -3.71 -3.74 0.98
C LYS A 17 -4.11 -2.95 -0.28
N TYR A 18 -5.23 -2.24 -0.26
CA TYR A 18 -5.62 -1.39 -1.40
C TYR A 18 -4.66 -0.22 -1.63
N ALA A 19 -4.19 0.42 -0.56
CA ALA A 19 -3.21 1.49 -0.68
C ALA A 19 -1.86 0.96 -1.21
N MET A 20 -1.44 -0.27 -0.86
CA MET A 20 -0.23 -0.90 -1.41
C MET A 20 -0.39 -1.16 -2.91
N ALA A 21 -1.54 -1.66 -3.33
CA ALA A 21 -1.85 -1.85 -4.75
C ALA A 21 -1.81 -0.52 -5.53
N GLY A 22 -2.34 0.56 -4.95
CA GLY A 22 -2.29 1.89 -5.54
C GLY A 22 -0.85 2.41 -5.72
N ALA A 23 -0.03 2.33 -4.67
CA ALA A 23 1.38 2.73 -4.73
C ALA A 23 2.17 1.90 -5.75
N MET A 24 1.87 0.61 -5.87
CA MET A 24 2.47 -0.28 -6.86
C MET A 24 2.07 0.12 -8.30
N GLY A 25 0.83 0.53 -8.51
CA GLY A 25 0.40 1.10 -9.80
C GLY A 25 1.15 2.38 -10.17
N VAL A 26 1.38 3.28 -9.22
CA VAL A 26 2.18 4.50 -9.42
C VAL A 26 3.64 4.16 -9.76
N LEU A 27 4.22 3.18 -9.09
CA LEU A 27 5.58 2.70 -9.38
C LEU A 27 5.70 2.15 -10.80
N VAL A 28 4.72 1.35 -11.26
CA VAL A 28 4.70 0.82 -12.62
C VAL A 28 4.59 1.97 -13.63
N TYR A 29 3.63 2.89 -13.42
CA TYR A 29 3.42 4.03 -14.32
C TYR A 29 4.66 4.94 -14.43
N THR A 30 5.26 5.30 -13.29
CA THR A 30 6.47 6.13 -13.24
C THR A 30 7.71 5.37 -13.75
N GLY A 31 7.79 4.07 -13.53
CA GLY A 31 8.89 3.23 -14.02
C GLY A 31 8.92 3.11 -15.55
N MET A 32 7.77 3.22 -16.22
CA MET A 32 7.66 3.23 -17.68
C MET A 32 7.97 4.59 -18.31
N GLN A 33 8.00 5.67 -17.52
CA GLN A 33 8.28 7.02 -18.00
C GLN A 33 9.75 7.42 -17.81
N ARG A 34 10.29 8.17 -18.79
CA ARG A 34 11.66 8.69 -18.76
C ARG A 34 11.66 10.17 -18.39
N GLY A 35 12.44 10.55 -17.39
CA GLY A 35 12.61 11.95 -16.98
C GLY A 35 12.99 12.10 -15.50
N ARG A 36 13.59 13.24 -15.16
CA ARG A 36 14.01 13.55 -13.77
C ARG A 36 12.82 13.55 -12.80
N THR A 37 11.70 14.13 -13.21
CA THR A 37 10.46 14.17 -12.42
C THR A 37 9.88 12.78 -12.18
N SER A 38 9.83 11.93 -13.22
CA SER A 38 9.36 10.55 -13.09
C SER A 38 10.21 9.75 -12.12
N ARG A 39 11.55 9.92 -12.18
CA ARG A 39 12.47 9.26 -11.25
C ARG A 39 12.23 9.67 -9.80
N SER A 40 11.98 10.96 -9.55
CA SER A 40 11.64 11.45 -8.20
C SER A 40 10.32 10.89 -7.70
N LEU A 41 9.29 10.85 -8.55
CA LEU A 41 7.98 10.28 -8.22
C LEU A 41 8.05 8.77 -7.97
N HIS A 42 8.86 8.05 -8.75
CA HIS A 42 9.11 6.62 -8.55
C HIS A 42 9.76 6.34 -7.20
N ILE A 43 10.79 7.12 -6.83
CA ILE A 43 11.47 6.98 -5.53
C ILE A 43 10.48 7.28 -4.39
N ALA A 44 9.70 8.35 -4.48
CA ALA A 44 8.70 8.72 -3.48
C ALA A 44 7.58 7.67 -3.34
N ALA A 45 7.09 7.12 -4.46
CA ALA A 45 6.12 6.03 -4.45
C ALA A 45 6.71 4.74 -3.86
N GLY A 46 8.01 4.49 -4.08
CA GLY A 46 8.74 3.36 -3.52
C GLY A 46 8.86 3.43 -2.01
N THR A 47 9.30 4.58 -1.47
CA THR A 47 9.35 4.80 -0.02
C THR A 47 7.96 4.73 0.62
N ALA A 48 6.94 5.29 -0.03
CA ALA A 48 5.55 5.16 0.44
C ALA A 48 5.10 3.68 0.46
N LEU A 49 5.39 2.90 -0.58
CA LEU A 49 5.05 1.47 -0.63
C LEU A 49 5.73 0.69 0.49
N VAL A 50 7.01 0.96 0.77
CA VAL A 50 7.76 0.32 1.86
C VAL A 50 7.13 0.65 3.22
N GLY A 51 6.88 1.93 3.51
CA GLY A 51 6.24 2.34 4.76
C GLY A 51 4.87 1.71 4.95
N LEU A 52 4.08 1.64 3.88
CA LEU A 52 2.76 1.03 3.89
C LEU A 52 2.83 -0.50 4.08
N SER A 53 3.85 -1.17 3.55
CA SER A 53 4.14 -2.58 3.75
C SER A 53 4.52 -2.90 5.20
N VAL A 54 5.31 -2.01 5.83
CA VAL A 54 5.64 -2.09 7.26
C VAL A 54 4.37 -1.94 8.10
N TYR A 55 3.55 -0.91 7.82
CA TYR A 55 2.28 -0.71 8.52
C TYR A 55 1.33 -1.90 8.37
N HIS A 56 1.22 -2.47 7.16
CA HIS A 56 0.42 -3.67 6.92
C HIS A 56 0.96 -4.87 7.72
N THR A 57 2.28 -5.06 7.79
CA THR A 57 2.91 -6.13 8.56
C THR A 57 2.69 -5.97 10.07
N LEU A 58 2.78 -4.74 10.58
CA LEU A 58 2.48 -4.45 11.99
C LEU A 58 1.01 -4.74 12.33
N LEU A 59 0.09 -4.39 11.44
CA LEU A 59 -1.32 -4.77 11.56
C LEU A 59 -1.52 -6.29 11.54
N TYR A 60 -0.61 -7.05 10.92
CA TYR A 60 -0.60 -8.52 10.95
C TYR A 60 -0.06 -9.08 12.27
N LYS A 61 1.05 -8.53 12.78
CA LYS A 61 1.72 -8.93 14.02
C LYS A 61 0.85 -8.70 15.27
N ASN A 62 0.02 -7.65 15.28
CA ASN A 62 -0.93 -7.32 16.35
C ASN A 62 -2.15 -8.29 16.46
N ARG A 63 -2.04 -9.49 15.90
CA ARG A 63 -3.05 -10.57 15.95
C ARG A 63 -2.44 -11.87 16.49
N SER A 64 -1.23 -11.79 17.05
CA SER A 64 -0.57 -12.87 17.78
C SER A 64 -0.67 -12.61 19.27
#